data_AF-A0A973F6K0-F1
#
_entry.id   AF-A0A973F6K0-F1
#
_cell.length_a   1.000
_cell.length_b   1.000
_cell.length_c   1.000
_cell.angle_alpha   90.00
_cell.angle_beta   90.00
_cell.angle_gamma   90.00
#
_symmetry.space_group_name_H-M   'P 1'
#
loop_
_entity.id
_entity.type
_entity.pdbx_description
1 polymer ?
#
loop_
_entity_poly.entity_id
_entity_poly.type
_entity_poly.pdbx_seq_one_letter_code
_entity_poly.pdbx_strand_id
1 'polypeptide(L)'
;MSNGDDTEDKEIIRCDEHVDILKNTLDTIEMPVHEKERCLDLITTVYARKKLHIACKYGDRDLSKSQYSILVKYKKLQLRDMILYWAAQYKMINYIIALFRQTLSLLRSGSRFKKNAAY
;
A
#
# COMPACT_ATOMS: atom_id res chain seq x y z
N MET A 1 19.43 10.34 -11.82
CA MET A 1 18.11 10.10 -11.17
C MET A 1 17.47 11.46 -10.99
N SER A 2 16.40 11.75 -11.74
CA SER A 2 15.75 13.08 -11.67
C SER A 2 14.96 13.17 -10.37
N ASN A 3 15.45 13.98 -9.42
CA ASN A 3 14.73 14.41 -8.24
C ASN A 3 13.62 15.39 -8.66
N GLY A 4 12.64 14.92 -9.43
CA GLY A 4 11.41 15.68 -9.62
C GLY A 4 10.62 15.60 -8.32
N ASP A 5 10.18 16.74 -7.78
CA ASP A 5 9.28 16.79 -6.64
C ASP A 5 8.06 15.88 -6.91
N ASP A 6 8.08 14.69 -6.33
CA ASP A 6 6.95 13.77 -6.26
C ASP A 6 6.01 14.36 -5.21
N THR A 7 4.95 15.03 -5.67
CA THR A 7 3.85 15.49 -4.82
C THR A 7 2.80 14.39 -4.70
N GLU A 8 1.98 14.47 -3.65
CA GLU A 8 0.81 13.60 -3.47
C GLU A 8 -0.04 13.52 -4.74
N ASP A 9 -0.41 14.68 -5.29
CA ASP A 9 -1.23 14.79 -6.50
C ASP A 9 -0.60 14.07 -7.70
N LYS A 10 0.70 14.23 -7.93
CA LYS A 10 1.39 13.56 -9.05
C LYS A 10 1.42 12.04 -8.87
N GLU A 11 1.52 11.54 -7.64
CA GLU A 11 1.44 10.10 -7.39
C GLU A 11 0.01 9.56 -7.60
N ILE A 12 -1.01 10.32 -7.20
CA ILE A 12 -2.41 9.96 -7.40
C ILE A 12 -2.78 9.98 -8.89
N ILE A 13 -2.42 11.04 -9.62
CA ILE A 13 -2.67 11.19 -11.05
C ILE A 13 -2.05 10.01 -11.80
N ARG A 14 -0.78 9.67 -11.52
CA ARG A 14 -0.16 8.48 -12.11
C ARG A 14 -0.95 7.22 -11.78
N CYS A 15 -1.43 7.04 -10.55
CA CYS A 15 -2.26 5.89 -10.23
C CYS A 15 -3.53 5.82 -11.09
N ASP A 16 -4.18 6.95 -11.33
CA ASP A 16 -5.41 7.02 -12.14
C ASP A 16 -5.14 6.77 -13.62
N GLU A 17 -4.11 7.40 -14.20
CA GLU A 17 -3.67 7.14 -15.59
C GLU A 17 -3.40 5.65 -15.82
N HIS A 18 -2.70 5.01 -14.88
CA HIS A 18 -2.42 3.59 -14.95
C HIS A 18 -3.69 2.72 -14.85
N VAL A 19 -4.67 3.10 -14.02
CA VAL A 19 -5.96 2.40 -13.94
C VAL A 19 -6.71 2.50 -15.25
N ASP A 20 -6.73 3.68 -15.87
CA ASP A 20 -7.43 3.92 -17.13
C ASP A 20 -6.81 3.13 -18.28
N ILE A 21 -5.47 3.10 -18.38
CA ILE A 21 -4.76 2.26 -19.35
C ILE A 21 -5.17 0.79 -19.18
N LEU A 22 -5.21 0.28 -17.94
CA LEU A 22 -5.55 -1.12 -17.69
C LEU A 22 -7.01 -1.43 -18.03
N LYS A 23 -7.94 -0.55 -17.69
CA LYS A 23 -9.37 -0.70 -18.03
C LYS A 23 -9.59 -0.68 -19.54
N ASN A 24 -9.01 0.31 -20.23
CA ASN A 24 -9.10 0.40 -21.69
C ASN A 24 -8.48 -0.84 -22.36
N THR A 25 -7.37 -1.34 -21.82
CA THR A 25 -6.74 -2.57 -22.32
C THR A 25 -7.68 -3.78 -22.13
N LEU A 26 -8.31 -3.92 -20.96
CA LEU A 26 -9.29 -4.99 -20.71
C LEU A 26 -10.51 -4.92 -21.63
N ASP A 27 -10.90 -3.73 -22.09
CA ASP A 27 -11.99 -3.57 -23.05
C ASP A 27 -11.65 -4.04 -24.46
N THR A 28 -10.36 -4.03 -24.82
CA THR A 28 -9.89 -4.52 -26.14
C THR A 28 -9.66 -6.03 -26.21
N ILE A 29 -9.52 -6.70 -25.07
CA ILE A 29 -9.26 -8.15 -25.03
C ILE A 29 -10.58 -8.90 -25.02
N GLU A 30 -10.75 -9.81 -25.98
CA GLU A 30 -11.88 -10.74 -25.99
C GLU A 30 -11.69 -11.78 -24.87
N MET A 31 -12.53 -11.71 -23.84
CA MET A 31 -12.50 -12.62 -22.70
C MET A 31 -13.90 -12.85 -22.12
N PRO A 32 -14.11 -13.96 -21.40
CA PRO A 32 -15.36 -14.19 -20.68
C PRO A 32 -15.65 -13.07 -19.66
N VAL A 33 -16.93 -12.68 -19.55
CA VAL A 33 -17.38 -11.59 -18.66
C VAL A 33 -16.90 -11.79 -17.22
N HIS A 34 -16.99 -13.02 -16.69
CA HIS A 34 -16.57 -13.32 -15.32
C HIS A 34 -15.06 -13.14 -15.09
N GLU A 35 -14.22 -13.39 -16.10
CA GLU A 35 -12.78 -13.15 -16.00
C GLU A 35 -12.49 -11.64 -16.04
N LYS A 36 -13.21 -10.90 -16.89
CA LYS A 36 -13.11 -9.44 -16.96
C LYS A 36 -13.47 -8.79 -15.63
N GLU A 37 -14.57 -9.20 -15.00
CA GLU A 37 -14.97 -8.75 -13.67
C GLU A 37 -13.90 -9.03 -12.62
N ARG A 38 -13.32 -10.24 -12.63
CA ARG A 38 -12.23 -10.60 -11.71
C ARG A 38 -11.00 -9.71 -11.92
N CYS A 39 -10.66 -9.37 -13.15
CA CYS A 39 -9.57 -8.46 -13.47
C CYS A 39 -9.86 -7.03 -12.97
N LEU A 40 -11.09 -6.54 -13.16
CA LEU A 40 -11.51 -5.22 -12.67
C LEU A 40 -11.48 -5.13 -11.14
N ASP A 41 -11.91 -6.19 -10.44
CA ASP A 41 -11.80 -6.32 -8.99
C ASP A 41 -10.35 -6.28 -8.52
N LEU A 42 -9.46 -6.98 -9.23
CA LEU A 42 -8.03 -6.99 -8.92
C LEU A 42 -7.42 -5.59 -9.11
N ILE A 43 -7.69 -4.92 -10.23
CA ILE A 43 -7.23 -3.55 -10.49
C ILE A 43 -7.71 -2.63 -9.37
N THR A 44 -9.01 -2.64 -9.09
CA THR A 44 -9.60 -1.77 -8.06
C THR A 44 -8.94 -1.96 -6.71
N THR A 45 -8.74 -3.22 -6.29
CA THR A 45 -8.15 -3.52 -4.99
C THR A 45 -6.66 -3.20 -4.90
N VAL A 46 -5.89 -3.42 -5.98
CA VAL A 46 -4.47 -3.07 -6.04
C VAL A 46 -4.28 -1.56 -5.96
N TYR A 47 -5.03 -0.79 -6.75
CA TYR A 47 -4.88 0.67 -6.78
C TYR A 47 -5.46 1.35 -5.55
N ALA A 48 -6.52 0.81 -4.94
CA ALA A 48 -6.98 1.28 -3.64
C ALA A 48 -5.89 1.14 -2.56
N ARG A 49 -5.17 0.00 -2.51
CA ARG A 49 -4.02 -0.16 -1.59
C ARG A 49 -2.89 0.80 -1.89
N LYS A 50 -2.59 1.03 -3.17
CA LYS A 50 -1.53 1.96 -3.59
C LYS A 50 -1.85 3.40 -3.15
N LYS A 51 -3.08 3.85 -3.41
CA LYS A 51 -3.57 5.17 -2.95
C LYS A 51 -3.64 5.26 -1.43
N LEU A 52 -4.00 4.19 -0.71
CA LEU A 52 -3.93 4.15 0.76
C LEU A 52 -2.50 4.36 1.27
N HIS A 53 -1.50 3.81 0.57
CA HIS A 53 -0.09 4.02 0.91
C HIS A 53 0.39 5.45 0.66
N ILE A 54 -0.02 6.03 -0.47
CA ILE A 54 0.24 7.45 -0.79
C ILE A 54 -0.37 8.33 0.29
N ALA A 55 -1.66 8.13 0.60
CA ALA A 55 -2.36 8.87 1.65
C ALA A 55 -1.65 8.77 3.01
N CYS A 56 -1.17 7.58 3.37
CA CYS A 56 -0.39 7.39 4.60
C CYS A 56 0.98 8.10 4.57
N LYS A 57 1.64 8.16 3.41
CA LYS A 57 2.93 8.83 3.21
C LYS A 57 2.81 10.34 3.39
N TYR A 58 1.76 10.94 2.82
CA TYR A 58 1.53 12.40 2.87
C TYR A 58 0.66 12.83 4.06
N GLY A 59 0.01 11.89 4.74
CA GLY A 59 -0.84 12.16 5.90
C GLY A 59 -2.26 12.60 5.54
N ASP A 60 -2.72 12.35 4.31
CA ASP A 60 -4.09 12.61 3.88
C ASP A 60 -5.05 11.58 4.50
N ARG A 61 -5.87 12.06 5.43
CA ARG A 61 -6.82 11.23 6.18
C ARG A 61 -8.08 10.91 5.38
N ASP A 62 -8.50 11.83 4.52
CA ASP A 62 -9.74 11.71 3.75
C ASP A 62 -9.53 10.73 2.61
N LEU A 63 -8.41 10.85 1.89
CA LEU A 63 -8.00 9.87 0.91
C LEU A 63 -7.82 8.50 1.56
N SER A 64 -7.10 8.41 2.68
CA SER A 64 -6.91 7.15 3.40
C SER A 64 -8.23 6.47 3.76
N LYS A 65 -9.20 7.23 4.29
CA LYS A 65 -10.53 6.73 4.64
C LYS A 65 -11.31 6.26 3.41
N SER A 66 -11.30 7.04 2.33
CA SER A 66 -11.98 6.66 1.09
C SER A 66 -11.43 5.35 0.52
N GLN A 67 -10.12 5.20 0.44
CA GLN A 67 -9.49 4.00 -0.13
C GLN A 67 -9.65 2.78 0.78
N TYR A 68 -9.57 2.96 2.10
CA TYR A 68 -9.86 1.90 3.05
C TYR A 68 -11.30 1.39 2.91
N SER A 69 -12.27 2.29 2.72
CA SER A 69 -13.69 1.91 2.52
C SER A 69 -13.90 1.06 1.27
N ILE A 70 -13.15 1.32 0.19
CA ILE A 70 -13.15 0.49 -1.02
C ILE A 70 -12.67 -0.93 -0.67
N LEU A 71 -11.54 -1.06 0.04
CA LEU A 71 -11.03 -2.38 0.44
C LEU A 71 -11.99 -3.17 1.33
N VAL A 72 -12.74 -2.50 2.21
CA VAL A 72 -13.82 -3.10 3.01
C VAL A 72 -14.95 -3.60 2.11
N LYS A 73 -15.43 -2.77 1.18
CA LYS A 73 -16.54 -3.09 0.27
C LYS A 73 -16.24 -4.35 -0.57
N TYR A 74 -15.01 -4.47 -1.06
CA TYR A 74 -14.57 -5.62 -1.87
C TYR A 74 -14.20 -6.86 -1.03
N LYS A 75 -14.31 -6.80 0.31
CA LYS A 75 -13.92 -7.89 1.23
C LYS A 75 -12.49 -8.40 1.01
N LYS A 76 -11.57 -7.53 0.57
CA LYS A 76 -10.15 -7.85 0.33
C LYS A 76 -9.22 -7.23 1.36
N LEU A 77 -9.74 -6.94 2.55
CA LEU A 77 -8.98 -6.26 3.59
C LEU A 77 -7.89 -7.16 4.17
N GLN A 78 -6.66 -6.64 4.29
CA GLN A 78 -5.57 -7.32 4.98
C GLN A 78 -5.22 -6.61 6.29
N LEU A 79 -4.61 -7.34 7.23
CA LEU A 79 -4.10 -6.77 8.49
C LEU A 79 -3.13 -5.60 8.22
N ARG A 80 -2.33 -5.69 7.15
CA ARG A 80 -1.44 -4.60 6.73
C ARG A 80 -2.21 -3.33 6.36
N ASP A 81 -3.34 -3.48 5.67
CA ASP A 81 -4.19 -2.35 5.25
C ASP A 81 -4.80 -1.66 6.47
N MET A 82 -5.19 -2.43 7.49
CA MET A 82 -5.60 -1.87 8.80
C MET A 82 -4.45 -1.07 9.41
N ILE A 83 -3.28 -1.67 9.61
CA ILE A 83 -2.14 -0.96 10.24
C ILE A 83 -1.81 0.34 9.50
N LEU A 84 -1.85 0.32 8.17
CA LEU A 84 -1.59 1.48 7.32
C LEU A 84 -2.65 2.58 7.48
N TYR A 85 -3.94 2.21 7.52
CA TYR A 85 -5.02 3.15 7.79
C TYR A 85 -4.86 3.82 9.16
N TRP A 86 -4.60 3.04 10.21
CA TRP A 86 -4.40 3.58 11.55
C TRP A 86 -3.15 4.47 11.63
N ALA A 87 -2.07 4.10 10.96
CA ALA A 87 -0.86 4.91 10.84
C ALA A 87 -1.11 6.27 10.18
N ALA A 88 -2.00 6.33 9.17
CA ALA A 88 -2.40 7.59 8.54
C ALA A 88 -3.23 8.49 9.48
N GLN A 89 -4.10 7.90 10.30
CA GLN A 89 -4.94 8.65 11.25
C GLN A 89 -4.13 9.16 12.46
N TYR A 90 -3.18 8.36 12.96
CA TYR A 90 -2.46 8.64 14.20
C TYR A 90 -0.94 8.62 14.00
N LYS A 91 -0.31 9.81 13.96
CA LYS A 91 1.16 9.95 13.83
C LYS A 91 1.93 9.15 14.89
N MET A 92 1.37 8.99 16.10
CA MET A 92 1.94 8.20 17.21
C MET A 92 2.22 6.74 16.83
N ILE A 93 1.41 6.15 15.95
CA ILE A 93 1.58 4.76 15.53
C ILE A 93 2.87 4.58 14.72
N ASN A 94 3.25 5.56 13.91
CA ASN A 94 4.53 5.52 13.19
C ASN A 94 5.72 5.52 14.16
N TYR A 95 5.64 6.26 15.28
CA TYR A 95 6.66 6.23 16.32
C TYR A 95 6.75 4.86 17.00
N ILE A 96 5.62 4.25 17.33
CA ILE A 96 5.58 2.89 17.92
C ILE A 96 6.20 1.87 16.97
N ILE A 97 5.84 1.92 15.68
CA ILE A 97 6.41 1.04 14.65
C ILE A 97 7.93 1.24 14.53
N ALA A 98 8.40 2.48 14.59
CA ALA A 98 9.83 2.80 14.54
C ALA A 98 10.58 2.21 15.74
N LEU A 99 10.03 2.34 16.95
CA LEU A 99 10.60 1.76 18.17
C LEU A 99 10.68 0.23 18.09
N PHE A 100 9.62 -0.44 17.63
CA PHE A 100 9.62 -1.88 17.44
C PHE A 100 10.65 -2.35 16.39
N ARG A 101 10.87 -1.59 15.32
CA ARG A 101 11.92 -1.92 14.33
C ARG A 101 13.32 -1.86 14.92
N GLN A 102 13.58 -0.87 15.76
CA GLN A 102 14.90 -0.68 16.39
C GLN A 102 15.22 -1.82 17.36
N THR A 103 14.26 -2.23 18.19
CA THR A 103 14.43 -3.36 19.11
C THR A 103 14.61 -4.69 18.38
N LEU A 104 13.86 -4.93 17.29
CA LEU A 104 14.01 -6.12 16.46
C LEU A 104 15.38 -6.20 15.77
N SER A 105 15.92 -5.07 15.31
CA SER A 105 17.26 -4.99 14.70
C SER A 105 18.36 -5.40 15.68
N LEU A 106 18.25 -4.98 16.94
CA LEU A 106 19.20 -5.34 18.00
C LEU A 106 19.15 -6.83 18.37
N LEU A 107 17.95 -7.41 18.39
CA LEU A 107 17.77 -8.86 18.56
C LEU A 107 18.41 -9.67 17.41
N ARG A 108 18.30 -9.17 16.18
CA ARG A 108 18.83 -9.83 14.97
C ARG A 108 20.35 -9.66 14.78
N SER A 109 20.96 -8.65 15.39
CA SER A 109 22.43 -8.53 15.46
C SER A 109 22.98 -9.44 16.57
N GLY A 110 22.33 -9.52 17.72
CA GLY A 110 22.74 -10.42 18.82
C GLY A 110 22.74 -11.92 18.46
N SER A 111 21.83 -12.36 17.58
CA SER A 111 21.82 -13.76 17.10
C SER A 111 22.94 -14.10 16.11
N ARG A 112 23.51 -13.11 15.41
CA ARG A 112 24.68 -13.29 14.54
C ARG A 112 25.98 -13.45 15.32
N PHE A 113 26.13 -12.76 16.46
CA PHE A 113 27.30 -12.92 17.33
C PHE A 113 27.37 -14.30 17.98
N LYS A 114 26.23 -14.90 18.37
CA LYS A 114 26.21 -16.26 18.93
C LYS A 114 26.61 -17.36 17.93
N LYS A 115 26.40 -17.18 16.63
CA LYS A 115 26.82 -18.15 15.59
C LYS A 115 28.32 -18.10 15.27
N ASN A 116 28.97 -16.95 15.44
CA ASN A 116 30.40 -16.78 15.15
C ASN A 116 31.31 -17.08 16.35
N ALA A 117 30.76 -17.29 17.55
CA ALA A 117 31.50 -17.67 18.75
C ALA A 117 31.52 -19.20 19.00
N ALA A 118 30.97 -19.98 18.07
CA ALA A 118 30.85 -21.44 18.15
C ALA A 118 31.78 -22.18 17.15
N TYR A 119 32.78 -21.48 16.59
CA TYR A 119 33.85 -22.04 15.77
C TYR A 119 35.21 -21.78 16.42
#